data_AF-A0A0D0HIK3-F1
#
_entry.id   AF-A0A0D0HIK3-F1
#
_cell.length_a   1.000
_cell.length_b   1.000
_cell.length_c   1.000
_cell.angle_alpha   90.00
_cell.angle_beta   90.00
_cell.angle_gamma   90.00
#
_symmetry.space_group_name_H-M   'P 1'
#
loop_
_entity.id
_entity.type
_entity.pdbx_description
1 polymer ?
#
loop_
_entity_poly.entity_id
_entity_poly.type
_entity_poly.pdbx_seq_one_letter_code
_entity_poly.pdbx_strand_id
1 'polypeptide(L)'
;MGSKFEQEEESGISHFIEHMLLTSNLKYHKTSTRQIVEDLGGFINAFTTKEFTCIHGKVISEYSEILVEILIDIIKYPAFKQEDIEREKNVILNEIQSFNNNGMHVCQQKLLKNLFKGHPLSNEILGNRDSIRKFNREQLIEYYLETLNREIVICITGDFDEERIIDIINKKDIFNKKDIYIQIGILTSDSHSTPHAAQHLIRVL
;
A
#
# COMPACT_ATOMS: atom_id res chain seq x y z
N MET A 1 -7.90 -2.18 1.82
CA MET A 1 -7.99 -0.75 2.21
C MET A 1 -8.19 0.08 0.94
N GLY A 2 -9.03 1.12 0.93
CA GLY A 2 -9.30 1.93 -0.27
C GLY A 2 -10.49 2.86 -0.07
N SER A 3 -10.59 3.97 -0.81
CA SER A 3 -11.50 5.06 -0.44
C SER A 3 -13.00 4.72 -0.54
N LYS A 4 -13.39 3.68 -1.28
CA LYS A 4 -14.78 3.21 -1.34
C LYS A 4 -15.27 2.57 -0.04
N PHE A 5 -14.36 2.22 0.86
CA PHE A 5 -14.70 1.57 2.13
C PHE A 5 -14.73 2.53 3.32
N GLU A 6 -14.44 3.80 3.08
CA GLU A 6 -14.39 4.85 4.09
C GLU A 6 -15.80 5.36 4.40
N GLN A 7 -16.08 5.61 5.67
CA GLN A 7 -17.19 6.44 6.08
C GLN A 7 -16.91 7.92 5.79
N GLU A 8 -17.94 8.77 5.90
CA GLU A 8 -17.83 10.20 5.61
C GLU A 8 -16.78 10.89 6.50
N GLU A 9 -16.73 10.52 7.79
CA GLU A 9 -15.77 11.04 8.77
C GLU A 9 -14.35 10.51 8.55
N GLU A 10 -14.22 9.38 7.85
CA GLU A 10 -12.97 8.69 7.52
C GLU A 10 -12.42 9.09 6.14
N SER A 11 -13.05 10.06 5.47
CA SER A 11 -12.68 10.46 4.12
C SER A 11 -11.19 10.79 4.00
N GLY A 12 -10.46 10.01 3.20
CA GLY A 12 -9.01 10.13 2.98
C GLY A 12 -8.13 9.33 3.95
N ILE A 13 -8.70 8.57 4.89
CA ILE A 13 -7.93 7.81 5.87
C ILE A 13 -7.06 6.72 5.23
N SER A 14 -7.53 6.09 4.15
CA SER A 14 -6.77 5.05 3.44
C SER A 14 -5.49 5.63 2.82
N HIS A 15 -5.61 6.80 2.19
CA HIS A 15 -4.49 7.54 1.62
C HIS A 15 -3.54 8.05 2.71
N PHE A 16 -4.09 8.51 3.84
CA PHE A 16 -3.27 8.92 4.98
C PHE A 16 -2.44 7.75 5.51
N ILE A 17 -3.05 6.57 5.68
CA ILE A 17 -2.35 5.38 6.16
C ILE A 17 -1.27 4.94 5.17
N GLU A 18 -1.52 5.03 3.87
CA GLU A 18 -0.48 4.78 2.85
C GLU A 18 0.79 5.62 3.09
N HIS A 19 0.63 6.92 3.32
CA HIS A 19 1.76 7.78 3.69
C HIS A 19 2.45 7.25 4.94
N MET A 20 1.69 6.95 5.99
CA MET A 20 2.24 6.47 7.25
C MET A 20 3.03 5.16 7.10
N LEU A 21 2.58 4.23 6.25
CA LEU A 21 3.27 2.96 6.01
C LEU A 21 4.66 3.16 5.40
N LEU A 22 4.86 4.20 4.59
CA LEU A 22 6.17 4.53 3.99
C LEU A 22 7.04 5.49 4.83
N THR A 23 6.57 5.91 6.02
CA THR A 23 7.33 6.81 6.89
C THR A 23 8.27 6.06 7.83
N SER A 24 7.94 5.99 9.12
CA SER A 24 8.75 5.35 10.15
C SER A 24 8.24 3.95 10.47
N ASN A 25 9.18 3.06 10.71
CA ASN A 25 8.93 1.66 11.00
C ASN A 25 9.57 1.28 12.34
N LEU A 26 8.87 0.49 13.15
CA LEU A 26 9.35 0.08 14.48
C LEU A 26 10.51 -0.91 14.42
N LYS A 27 10.79 -1.55 13.28
CA LYS A 27 11.96 -2.41 13.11
C LYS A 27 13.19 -1.63 12.62
N TYR A 28 12.97 -0.59 11.81
CA TYR A 28 14.02 0.20 11.16
C TYR A 28 14.15 1.58 11.81
N HIS A 29 14.66 1.63 13.05
CA HIS A 29 14.68 2.87 13.84
C HIS A 29 15.64 3.95 13.34
N LYS A 30 16.74 3.57 12.67
CA LYS A 30 17.85 4.47 12.31
C LYS A 30 17.81 4.95 10.85
N THR A 31 17.09 4.24 10.00
CA THR A 31 17.13 4.42 8.55
C THR A 31 15.74 4.11 8.00
N SER A 32 15.23 4.92 7.07
CA SER A 32 13.94 4.64 6.44
C SER A 32 14.04 3.37 5.60
N THR A 33 12.93 2.63 5.49
CA THR A 33 12.85 1.45 4.61
C THR A 33 13.13 1.82 3.16
N ARG A 34 12.73 3.04 2.73
CA ARG A 34 13.09 3.58 1.42
C ARG A 34 14.60 3.66 1.21
N GLN A 35 15.34 4.27 2.15
CA GLN A 35 16.79 4.39 2.01
C GLN A 35 17.47 3.02 1.94
N ILE A 36 17.02 2.05 2.75
CA ILE A 36 17.56 0.68 2.72
C ILE A 36 17.38 0.07 1.32
N VAL A 37 16.20 0.23 0.70
CA VAL A 37 15.93 -0.30 -0.64
C VAL A 37 16.72 0.46 -1.71
N GLU A 38 16.86 1.77 -1.58
CA GLU A 38 17.65 2.60 -2.51
C GLU A 38 19.15 2.27 -2.45
N ASP A 39 19.70 1.97 -1.28
CA ASP A 39 21.09 1.53 -1.09
C ASP A 39 21.39 0.20 -1.81
N LEU A 40 20.36 -0.62 -2.03
CA LEU A 40 20.42 -1.86 -2.82
C LEU A 40 20.25 -1.62 -4.34
N GLY A 41 20.16 -0.35 -4.77
CA GLY A 41 19.85 0.03 -6.14
C GLY A 41 18.37 -0.21 -6.52
N GLY A 42 17.51 -0.40 -5.53
CA GLY A 42 16.09 -0.66 -5.71
C GLY A 42 15.22 0.60 -5.64
N PHE A 43 13.91 0.37 -5.68
CA PHE A 43 12.88 1.38 -5.50
C PHE A 43 11.71 0.80 -4.71
N ILE A 44 11.07 1.62 -3.87
CA ILE A 44 9.86 1.27 -3.13
C ILE A 44 8.87 2.42 -3.14
N ASN A 45 7.59 2.08 -3.33
CA ASN A 45 6.50 3.04 -3.34
C ASN A 45 5.18 2.41 -2.90
N ALA A 46 4.17 3.26 -2.80
CA ALA A 46 2.79 2.86 -2.55
C ALA A 46 1.84 3.74 -3.34
N PHE A 47 0.59 3.28 -3.46
CA PHE A 47 -0.51 4.07 -3.97
C PHE A 47 -1.84 3.52 -3.46
N THR A 48 -2.83 4.39 -3.36
CA THR A 48 -4.19 4.07 -2.94
C THR A 48 -5.16 4.39 -4.06
N THR A 49 -6.08 3.47 -4.28
CA THR A 49 -7.20 3.61 -5.21
C THR A 49 -8.51 3.65 -4.44
N LYS A 50 -9.63 3.73 -5.16
CA LYS A 50 -10.94 3.54 -4.56
C LYS A 50 -11.11 2.15 -3.97
N GLU A 51 -10.39 1.13 -4.44
CA GLU A 51 -10.68 -0.28 -4.11
C GLU A 51 -9.57 -0.99 -3.34
N PHE A 52 -8.33 -0.58 -3.51
CA PHE A 52 -7.18 -1.20 -2.86
C PHE A 52 -6.05 -0.19 -2.64
N THR A 53 -5.19 -0.47 -1.68
CA THR A 53 -3.90 0.17 -1.46
C THR A 53 -2.82 -0.85 -1.76
N CYS A 54 -1.81 -0.45 -2.50
CA CYS A 54 -0.69 -1.29 -2.90
C CYS A 54 0.60 -0.70 -2.37
N ILE A 55 1.45 -1.54 -1.77
CA ILE A 55 2.85 -1.22 -1.47
C ILE A 55 3.69 -2.16 -2.32
N HIS A 56 4.62 -1.61 -3.08
CA HIS A 56 5.39 -2.37 -4.05
C HIS A 56 6.82 -1.87 -4.13
N GLY A 57 7.72 -2.73 -4.60
CA GLY A 57 9.10 -2.36 -4.86
C GLY A 57 9.71 -3.18 -5.98
N LYS A 58 10.93 -2.80 -6.34
CA LYS A 58 11.75 -3.49 -7.33
C LYS A 58 13.21 -3.46 -6.89
N VAL A 59 13.90 -4.57 -7.05
CA VAL A 59 15.33 -4.76 -6.79
C VAL A 59 15.93 -5.69 -7.85
N ILE A 60 17.26 -5.80 -7.89
CA ILE A 60 17.94 -6.90 -8.60
C ILE A 60 17.70 -8.23 -7.89
N SER A 61 17.76 -9.35 -8.61
CA SER A 61 17.28 -10.65 -8.12
C SER A 61 17.99 -11.13 -6.86
N GLU A 62 19.27 -10.78 -6.68
CA GLU A 62 20.05 -11.14 -5.49
C GLU A 62 19.49 -10.55 -4.19
N TYR A 63 18.67 -9.49 -4.26
CA TYR A 63 18.07 -8.82 -3.11
C TYR A 63 16.55 -9.05 -2.99
N SER A 64 15.98 -9.97 -3.79
CA SER A 64 14.55 -10.27 -3.81
C SER A 64 14.00 -10.67 -2.43
N GLU A 65 14.71 -11.56 -1.72
CA GLU A 65 14.39 -11.98 -0.35
C GLU A 65 14.34 -10.78 0.62
N ILE A 66 15.32 -9.88 0.54
CA ILE A 66 15.41 -8.69 1.39
C ILE A 66 14.24 -7.73 1.12
N LEU A 67 13.89 -7.51 -0.16
CA LEU A 67 12.77 -6.64 -0.51
C LEU A 67 11.45 -7.19 0.04
N VAL A 68 11.21 -8.50 -0.08
CA VAL A 68 9.99 -9.13 0.46
C VAL A 68 9.93 -8.97 1.97
N GLU A 69 11.04 -9.17 2.69
CA GLU A 69 11.10 -8.93 4.13
C GLU A 69 10.76 -7.48 4.48
N ILE A 70 11.29 -6.50 3.75
CA ILE A 70 11.05 -5.08 4.00
C ILE A 70 9.57 -4.72 3.75
N LEU A 71 8.98 -5.19 2.65
CA LEU A 71 7.57 -4.94 2.33
C LEU A 71 6.63 -5.52 3.40
N ILE A 72 6.95 -6.72 3.87
CA ILE A 72 6.28 -7.36 5.00
C ILE A 72 6.42 -6.52 6.28
N ASP A 73 7.63 -6.09 6.60
CA ASP A 73 7.91 -5.37 7.84
C ASP A 73 7.26 -3.97 7.83
N ILE A 74 7.12 -3.33 6.66
CA ILE A 74 6.37 -2.08 6.46
C ILE A 74 4.91 -2.24 6.91
N ILE A 75 4.28 -3.36 6.53
CA ILE A 75 2.90 -3.67 6.90
C ILE A 75 2.83 -4.10 8.38
N LYS A 76 3.76 -4.91 8.86
CA LYS A 76 3.65 -5.48 10.22
C LYS A 76 4.00 -4.48 11.33
N TYR A 77 4.92 -3.55 11.06
CA TYR A 77 5.52 -2.70 12.08
C TYR A 77 5.45 -1.18 11.78
N PRO A 78 4.33 -0.63 11.28
CA PRO A 78 4.21 0.82 11.12
C PRO A 78 4.24 1.50 12.48
N ALA A 79 5.00 2.59 12.61
CA ALA A 79 5.22 3.20 13.92
C ALA A 79 4.12 4.19 14.33
N PHE A 80 3.43 4.82 13.37
CA PHE A 80 2.43 5.86 13.61
C PHE A 80 2.87 6.89 14.67
N LYS A 81 4.11 7.41 14.55
CA LYS A 81 4.61 8.42 15.48
C LYS A 81 3.81 9.71 15.34
N GLN A 82 3.50 10.36 16.46
CA GLN A 82 2.71 11.60 16.44
C GLN A 82 3.36 12.69 15.60
N GLU A 83 4.68 12.82 15.67
CA GLU A 83 5.46 13.79 14.87
C GLU A 83 5.33 13.52 13.36
N ASP A 84 5.32 12.25 12.95
CA ASP A 84 5.12 11.87 11.56
C ASP A 84 3.71 12.17 11.08
N ILE A 85 2.70 11.91 11.91
CA ILE A 85 1.29 12.23 11.62
C ILE A 85 1.11 13.73 11.38
N GLU A 86 1.61 14.58 12.28
CA GLU A 86 1.47 16.03 12.14
C GLU A 86 2.24 16.56 10.91
N ARG A 87 3.39 15.97 10.59
CA ARG A 87 4.13 16.28 9.36
C ARG A 87 3.36 15.87 8.12
N GLU A 88 2.87 14.63 8.05
CA GLU A 88 2.13 14.09 6.91
C GLU A 88 0.78 14.78 6.67
N LYS A 89 0.09 15.25 7.72
CA LYS A 89 -1.09 16.12 7.57
C LYS A 89 -0.81 17.31 6.65
N ASN A 90 0.34 17.97 6.85
CA ASN A 90 0.71 19.14 6.04
C ASN A 90 1.06 18.74 4.60
N VAL A 91 1.74 17.61 4.41
CA VAL A 91 2.06 17.06 3.09
C VAL A 91 0.77 16.78 2.31
N ILE A 92 -0.16 16.04 2.90
CA ILE A 92 -1.43 15.65 2.28
C ILE A 92 -2.31 16.88 2.00
N LEU A 93 -2.36 17.86 2.92
CA LEU A 93 -3.11 19.10 2.68
C LEU A 93 -2.56 19.93 1.51
N ASN A 94 -1.24 19.88 1.26
CA ASN A 94 -0.60 20.51 0.11
C ASN A 94 -0.84 19.72 -1.18
N GLU A 95 -0.89 18.40 -1.10
CA GLU A 95 -1.25 17.54 -2.22
C GLU A 95 -2.69 17.80 -2.67
N ILE A 96 -3.66 17.82 -1.74
CA ILE A 96 -5.05 18.20 -2.02
C ILE A 96 -5.12 19.56 -2.73
N GLN A 97 -4.33 20.54 -2.27
CA GLN A 97 -4.29 21.86 -2.91
C GLN A 97 -3.74 21.79 -4.34
N SER A 98 -2.67 21.02 -4.55
CA SER A 98 -2.06 20.82 -5.87
C SER A 98 -3.04 20.16 -6.84
N PHE A 99 -3.77 19.14 -6.40
CA PHE A 99 -4.80 18.46 -7.20
C PHE A 99 -6.01 19.34 -7.49
N ASN A 100 -6.42 20.20 -6.55
CA ASN A 100 -7.48 21.19 -6.78
C ASN A 100 -7.09 22.28 -7.78
N ASN A 101 -5.79 22.54 -7.95
CA ASN A 101 -5.28 23.46 -8.97
C ASN A 101 -5.14 22.80 -10.35
N ASN A 102 -5.32 21.46 -10.45
CA ASN A 102 -5.32 20.74 -11.72
C ASN A 102 -6.75 20.63 -12.27
N GLY A 103 -7.05 21.42 -13.31
CA GLY A 103 -8.38 21.47 -13.91
C GLY A 103 -8.89 20.12 -14.44
N MET A 104 -8.01 19.27 -14.99
CA MET A 104 -8.39 17.94 -15.47
C MET A 104 -8.84 17.04 -14.32
N HIS A 105 -8.07 17.03 -13.22
CA HIS A 105 -8.43 16.28 -12.02
C HIS A 105 -9.77 16.74 -11.44
N VAL A 106 -9.98 18.06 -11.30
CA VAL A 106 -11.25 18.61 -10.81
C VAL A 106 -12.44 18.20 -11.68
N CYS A 107 -12.28 18.22 -13.01
CA CYS A 107 -13.32 17.74 -13.93
C CYS A 107 -13.62 16.26 -13.74
N GLN A 108 -12.60 15.41 -13.65
CA GLN A 108 -12.75 13.97 -13.42
C GLN A 108 -13.45 13.67 -12.09
N GLN A 109 -13.05 14.36 -11.01
CA GLN A 109 -13.69 14.18 -9.70
C GLN A 109 -15.16 14.60 -9.72
N LYS A 110 -15.49 15.75 -10.33
CA LYS A 110 -16.89 16.18 -10.49
C LYS A 110 -17.71 15.18 -11.31
N LEU A 111 -17.13 14.63 -12.38
CA LEU A 111 -17.78 13.60 -13.19
C LEU A 111 -18.08 12.35 -12.35
N LEU A 112 -17.05 11.79 -11.68
CA LEU A 112 -17.20 10.59 -10.86
C LEU A 112 -18.18 10.79 -9.71
N LYS A 113 -18.13 11.95 -9.04
CA LYS A 113 -19.04 12.28 -7.93
C LYS A 113 -20.50 12.36 -8.37
N ASN A 114 -20.76 12.89 -9.57
CA ASN A 114 -22.11 12.95 -10.12
C ASN A 114 -22.58 11.58 -10.66
N LEU A 115 -21.69 10.85 -11.33
CA LEU A 115 -22.00 9.53 -11.90
C LEU A 115 -22.33 8.50 -10.81
N PHE A 116 -21.59 8.52 -9.70
CA PHE A 116 -21.74 7.60 -8.58
C PHE A 116 -22.41 8.26 -7.36
N LYS A 117 -23.28 9.26 -7.57
CA LYS A 117 -23.93 9.98 -6.48
C LYS A 117 -24.66 9.02 -5.54
N GLY A 118 -24.35 9.10 -4.24
CA GLY A 118 -24.93 8.21 -3.21
C GLY A 118 -24.30 6.81 -3.15
N HIS A 119 -23.30 6.53 -3.97
CA HIS A 119 -22.54 5.29 -3.96
C HIS A 119 -21.10 5.54 -3.46
N PRO A 120 -20.48 4.63 -2.68
CA PRO A 120 -19.13 4.85 -2.12
C PRO A 120 -18.02 5.05 -3.16
N LEU A 121 -18.23 4.62 -4.40
CA LEU A 121 -17.31 4.95 -5.51
C LEU A 121 -17.24 6.46 -5.83
N SER A 122 -18.15 7.28 -5.31
CA SER A 122 -18.03 8.74 -5.38
C SER A 122 -17.02 9.32 -4.40
N ASN A 123 -16.54 8.54 -3.42
CA ASN A 123 -15.58 9.01 -2.40
C ASN A 123 -14.24 9.40 -3.03
N GLU A 124 -13.72 10.56 -2.63
CA GLU A 124 -12.43 11.07 -3.10
C GLU A 124 -11.28 10.36 -2.39
N ILE A 125 -10.24 9.96 -3.12
CA ILE A 125 -9.10 9.21 -2.56
C ILE A 125 -8.31 10.07 -1.57
N LEU A 126 -8.07 11.34 -1.91
CA LEU A 126 -7.33 12.28 -1.08
C LEU A 126 -8.11 12.73 0.17
N GLY A 127 -9.41 12.41 0.23
CA GLY A 127 -10.31 12.88 1.27
C GLY A 127 -10.60 14.38 1.20
N ASN A 128 -11.04 14.94 2.32
CA ASN A 128 -11.33 16.36 2.45
C ASN A 128 -10.48 17.02 3.54
N ARG A 129 -10.29 18.33 3.44
CA ARG A 129 -9.38 19.08 4.33
C ARG A 129 -9.79 18.99 5.81
N ASP A 130 -11.08 18.84 6.09
CA ASP A 130 -11.61 18.82 7.45
C ASP A 130 -11.38 17.47 8.14
N SER A 131 -11.53 16.35 7.42
CA SER A 131 -11.21 15.01 7.94
C SER A 131 -9.70 14.87 8.18
N ILE A 132 -8.86 15.24 7.20
CA ILE A 132 -7.39 15.13 7.31
C ILE A 132 -6.87 15.88 8.55
N ARG A 133 -7.40 17.06 8.86
CA ARG A 133 -7.00 17.84 10.04
C ARG A 133 -7.40 17.18 11.36
N LYS A 134 -8.54 16.48 11.37
CA LYS A 134 -9.11 15.86 12.57
C LYS A 134 -8.50 14.49 12.90
N PHE A 135 -7.93 13.79 11.92
CA PHE A 135 -7.35 12.49 12.15
C PHE A 135 -6.33 12.52 13.28
N ASN A 136 -6.51 11.60 14.23
CA ASN A 136 -5.57 11.33 15.30
C ASN A 136 -4.98 9.93 15.15
N ARG A 137 -3.97 9.65 15.98
CA ARG A 137 -3.22 8.41 15.94
C ARG A 137 -4.10 7.19 16.18
N GLU A 138 -5.04 7.30 17.11
CA GLU A 138 -5.93 6.21 17.51
C GLU A 138 -6.83 5.80 16.33
N GLN A 139 -7.45 6.78 15.66
CA GLN A 139 -8.29 6.55 14.47
C GLN A 139 -7.51 5.88 13.33
N LEU A 140 -6.29 6.33 13.06
CA LEU A 140 -5.45 5.77 12.00
C LEU A 140 -5.09 4.30 12.30
N ILE A 141 -4.74 4.00 13.55
CA ILE A 141 -4.38 2.64 13.97
C ILE A 141 -5.62 1.74 13.96
N GLU A 142 -6.75 2.21 14.47
CA GLU A 142 -8.00 1.46 14.50
C GLU A 142 -8.44 1.05 13.09
N TYR A 143 -8.55 2.01 12.18
CA TYR A 143 -8.90 1.73 10.78
C TYR A 143 -7.85 0.82 10.12
N TYR A 144 -6.55 1.03 10.39
CA TYR A 144 -5.50 0.17 9.84
C TYR A 144 -5.65 -1.29 10.29
N LEU A 145 -5.84 -1.53 11.58
CA LEU A 145 -6.03 -2.87 12.13
C LEU A 145 -7.29 -3.55 11.58
N GLU A 146 -8.37 -2.79 11.37
CA GLU A 146 -9.56 -3.31 10.69
C GLU A 146 -9.26 -3.74 9.25
N THR A 147 -8.43 -2.98 8.52
CA THR A 147 -8.09 -3.32 7.14
C THR A 147 -7.21 -4.56 7.02
N LEU A 148 -6.40 -4.87 8.04
CA LEU A 148 -5.60 -6.10 8.10
C LEU A 148 -6.45 -7.37 8.23
N ASN A 149 -7.74 -7.23 8.56
CA ASN A 149 -8.67 -8.36 8.57
C ASN A 149 -9.25 -8.70 7.19
N ARG A 150 -8.92 -7.92 6.15
CA ARG A 150 -9.40 -8.12 4.78
C ARG A 150 -8.39 -8.93 3.98
N GLU A 151 -8.79 -9.36 2.78
CA GLU A 151 -7.93 -10.12 1.87
C GLU A 151 -6.69 -9.31 1.48
N ILE A 152 -5.53 -9.97 1.52
CA ILE A 152 -4.25 -9.43 1.09
C ILE A 152 -3.71 -10.33 -0.02
N VAL A 153 -3.32 -9.70 -1.12
CA VAL A 153 -2.72 -10.37 -2.27
C VAL A 153 -1.26 -10.00 -2.37
N ILE A 154 -0.39 -11.00 -2.41
CA ILE A 154 1.04 -10.83 -2.64
C ILE A 154 1.32 -11.22 -4.09
N CYS A 155 1.91 -10.30 -4.86
CA CYS A 155 2.30 -10.52 -6.25
C CYS A 155 3.81 -10.36 -6.41
N ILE A 156 4.47 -11.40 -6.93
CA ILE A 156 5.92 -11.44 -7.13
C ILE A 156 6.19 -11.93 -8.54
N THR A 157 7.04 -11.21 -9.26
CA THR A 157 7.44 -11.51 -10.63
C THR A 157 8.92 -11.21 -10.83
N GLY A 158 9.62 -12.09 -11.57
CA GLY A 158 11.03 -11.95 -11.89
C GLY A 158 11.81 -13.23 -11.59
N ASP A 159 13.11 -13.07 -11.37
CA ASP A 159 14.04 -14.13 -10.96
C ASP A 159 14.18 -14.13 -9.43
N PHE A 160 13.73 -15.20 -8.79
CA PHE A 160 13.76 -15.41 -7.33
C PHE A 160 13.58 -16.90 -6.99
N ASP A 161 13.99 -17.27 -5.78
CA ASP A 161 13.77 -18.61 -5.23
C ASP A 161 12.38 -18.67 -4.56
N GLU A 162 11.44 -19.36 -5.20
CA GLU A 162 10.04 -19.46 -4.75
C GLU A 162 9.92 -20.07 -3.34
N GLU A 163 10.66 -21.15 -3.07
CA GLU A 163 10.58 -21.86 -1.78
C GLU A 163 11.04 -20.95 -0.63
N ARG A 164 12.13 -20.20 -0.83
CA ARG A 164 12.63 -19.25 0.17
C ARG A 164 11.67 -18.11 0.44
N ILE A 165 11.05 -17.57 -0.60
CA ILE A 165 10.10 -16.47 -0.47
C ILE A 165 8.85 -16.92 0.28
N ILE A 166 8.32 -18.11 -0.02
CA ILE A 166 7.21 -18.71 0.71
C ILE A 166 7.60 -18.93 2.18
N ASP A 167 8.82 -19.43 2.44
CA ASP A 167 9.35 -19.60 3.80
C ASP A 167 9.43 -18.28 4.58
N ILE A 168 9.88 -17.20 3.95
CA ILE A 168 9.92 -15.85 4.55
C ILE A 168 8.51 -15.40 4.91
N ILE A 169 7.56 -15.54 3.99
CA ILE A 169 6.16 -15.13 4.20
C ILE A 169 5.55 -15.92 5.36
N ASN A 170 5.74 -17.24 5.40
CA ASN A 170 5.23 -18.11 6.46
C ASN A 170 5.85 -17.79 7.83
N LYS A 171 7.17 -17.55 7.90
CA LYS A 171 7.86 -17.24 9.16
C LYS A 171 7.43 -15.91 9.76
N LYS A 172 7.04 -14.94 8.92
CA LYS A 172 6.71 -13.59 9.37
C LYS A 172 5.34 -13.50 10.03
N ASP A 173 4.49 -14.52 9.94
CA ASP A 173 3.22 -14.67 10.69
C ASP A 173 2.47 -13.33 10.85
N ILE A 174 2.29 -12.63 9.74
CA ILE A 174 1.64 -11.31 9.69
C ILE A 174 0.12 -11.49 9.68
N PHE A 175 -0.34 -12.65 9.18
CA PHE A 175 -1.71 -12.90 8.77
C PHE A 175 -2.24 -14.09 9.57
N ASN A 176 -2.61 -13.85 10.83
CA ASN A 176 -3.22 -14.84 11.71
C ASN A 176 -4.40 -15.57 11.00
N LYS A 177 -4.17 -16.78 10.48
CA LYS A 177 -5.16 -17.73 9.93
C LYS A 177 -6.37 -17.12 9.20
N LYS A 178 -6.14 -16.27 8.19
CA LYS A 178 -7.20 -15.80 7.27
C LYS A 178 -6.67 -15.86 5.83
N ASP A 179 -7.57 -15.99 4.88
CA ASP A 179 -7.29 -16.32 3.47
C ASP A 179 -6.25 -15.39 2.82
N ILE A 180 -4.99 -15.83 2.77
CA ILE A 180 -3.94 -15.19 2.00
C ILE A 180 -3.94 -15.81 0.60
N TYR A 181 -4.09 -14.98 -0.41
CA TYR A 181 -3.91 -15.39 -1.80
C TYR A 181 -2.56 -14.86 -2.27
N ILE A 182 -1.57 -15.74 -2.35
CA ILE A 182 -0.29 -15.40 -2.98
C ILE A 182 -0.45 -15.70 -4.46
N GLN A 183 -0.44 -14.66 -5.28
CA GLN A 183 -0.39 -14.82 -6.73
C GLN A 183 1.07 -14.72 -7.16
N ILE A 184 1.71 -15.86 -7.38
CA ILE A 184 3.07 -15.89 -7.92
C ILE A 184 2.95 -15.89 -9.45
N GLY A 185 3.53 -14.87 -10.08
CA GLY A 185 3.55 -14.75 -11.54
C GLY A 185 4.99 -14.78 -12.02
N ILE A 186 5.45 -15.91 -12.55
CA ILE A 186 6.79 -15.98 -13.15
C ILE A 186 6.69 -15.48 -14.59
N LEU A 187 7.30 -14.33 -14.89
CA LEU A 187 7.56 -13.91 -16.26
C LEU A 187 8.88 -14.53 -16.71
N THR A 188 8.83 -15.76 -17.24
CA THR A 188 9.99 -16.36 -17.91
C THR A 188 10.18 -15.71 -19.27
N SER A 189 11.37 -15.14 -19.52
CA SER A 189 11.76 -14.65 -20.84
C SER A 189 12.22 -15.81 -21.72
N ASP A 190 11.30 -16.68 -22.15
CA ASP A 190 11.63 -17.62 -23.22
C ASP A 190 11.61 -16.87 -24.56
N SER A 191 12.80 -16.77 -25.17
CA SER A 191 13.10 -15.95 -26.35
C SER A 191 12.38 -16.36 -27.64
N HIS A 192 11.46 -17.34 -27.63
CA HIS A 192 10.82 -17.84 -28.85
C HIS A 192 9.36 -18.29 -28.75
N SER A 193 8.63 -17.98 -27.68
CA SER A 193 7.17 -18.22 -27.68
C SER A 193 6.43 -17.16 -26.88
N THR A 194 5.21 -16.86 -27.33
CA THR A 194 4.27 -15.92 -26.69
C THR A 194 4.31 -16.02 -25.17
N PRO A 195 4.30 -14.88 -24.43
CA PRO A 195 4.40 -14.90 -22.98
C PRO A 195 3.22 -15.68 -22.39
N HIS A 196 3.48 -16.91 -21.97
CA HIS A 196 2.60 -17.64 -21.08
C HIS A 196 2.99 -17.25 -19.66
N ALA A 197 2.26 -16.29 -19.08
CA ALA A 197 2.26 -16.11 -17.64
C ALA A 197 1.68 -17.39 -17.03
N ALA A 198 2.54 -18.25 -16.47
CA ALA A 198 2.08 -19.28 -15.56
C ALA A 198 1.55 -18.56 -14.32
N GLN A 199 0.24 -18.34 -14.27
CA GLN A 199 -0.44 -17.82 -13.09
C GLN A 199 -0.61 -18.99 -12.13
N HIS A 200 0.16 -19.03 -11.05
CA HIS A 200 -0.11 -19.94 -9.94
C HIS A 200 -0.66 -19.09 -8.80
N LEU A 201 -1.97 -19.23 -8.56
CA LEU A 201 -2.60 -18.70 -7.36
C LEU A 201 -2.34 -19.71 -6.25
N ILE A 202 -1.34 -19.44 -5.42
CA ILE A 202 -1.00 -20.25 -4.25
C ILE A 202 -1.74 -19.64 -3.07
N ARG A 203 -2.78 -20.33 -2.61
CA ARG A 203 -3.38 -20.00 -1.31
C ARG A 203 -2.42 -20.50 -0.23
N VAL A 204 -1.88 -19.58 0.55
CA VAL A 204 -1.06 -19.93 1.72
C VAL A 204 -1.96 -19.93 2.94
N LEU A 205 -2.01 -21.09 3.62
CA LEU A 205 -2.89 -21.39 4.77
C LEU A 205 -2.12 -21.31 6.09
#